data_AF-A0A3C1EMU6-F1
#
_entry.id   AF-A0A3C1EMU6-F1
#
_cell.length_a   1.000
_cell.length_b   1.000
_cell.length_c   1.000
_cell.angle_alpha   90.00
_cell.angle_beta   90.00
_cell.angle_gamma   90.00
#
_symmetry.space_group_name_H-M   'P 1'
#
loop_
_entity.id
_entity.type
_entity.pdbx_description
1 polymer ?
#
loop_
_entity_poly.entity_id
_entity_poly.type
_entity_poly.pdbx_seq_one_letter_code
_entity_poly.pdbx_strand_id
1 'polypeptide(L)'
;MKLFLYSIILSVVLPVTNAAQPAAAPAPGAMIAYMGGLTGSVQVQLGGSDIWSLAKLGQQLPRGTQIKTEDRSSCIVVFSDQSKVRLGARAAFKLEEVSPSKVSVFIGLGKLEVWVKKLATRSFQARNPVSVASVRGTIFAMDVLSPTSVTVDCFEGSVAVQDNFGNTSSVAQGQRVEANATTGASAPAPVPVNVARPVEPTVTVPPPGVIAPPPPPAAAKPPVPQQTQAAPPPDEVPAETETTAPSQDQPPPPNPQQETTTPVSPSAP
;
A
#
# COMPACT_ATOMS: atom_id res chain seq x y z
N MET A 1 -16.35 -0.71 -70.11
CA MET A 1 -16.22 -1.83 -69.17
C MET A 1 -15.15 -1.42 -68.16
N LYS A 2 -15.50 -1.11 -66.89
CA LYS A 2 -15.24 -1.98 -65.72
C LYS A 2 -13.73 -2.26 -65.57
N LEU A 3 -12.99 -1.73 -64.60
CA LEU A 3 -13.14 -1.89 -63.14
C LEU A 3 -12.45 -0.76 -62.32
N PHE A 4 -13.07 -0.36 -61.19
CA PHE A 4 -12.48 -0.07 -59.86
C PHE A 4 -11.14 0.71 -59.80
N LEU A 5 -11.11 1.99 -59.41
CA LEU A 5 -11.33 2.48 -58.03
C LEU A 5 -10.80 1.52 -56.94
N TYR A 6 -9.56 1.73 -56.53
CA TYR A 6 -9.04 1.29 -55.23
C TYR A 6 -8.37 2.48 -54.54
N SER A 7 -9.15 3.20 -53.73
CA SER A 7 -8.61 4.26 -52.88
C SER A 7 -7.84 3.61 -51.73
N ILE A 8 -6.52 3.64 -51.81
CA ILE A 8 -5.64 3.15 -50.74
C ILE A 8 -5.71 4.15 -49.59
N ILE A 9 -6.66 3.93 -48.68
CA ILE A 9 -6.67 4.59 -47.37
C ILE A 9 -5.54 3.94 -46.56
N LEU A 10 -4.36 4.55 -46.65
CA LEU A 10 -3.21 4.21 -45.82
C LEU A 10 -3.52 4.59 -44.37
N SER A 11 -4.15 3.68 -43.63
CA SER A 11 -4.38 3.84 -42.20
C SER A 11 -3.06 3.78 -41.45
N VAL A 12 -2.47 4.96 -41.22
CA VAL A 12 -1.33 5.12 -40.31
C VAL A 12 -1.81 4.79 -38.90
N VAL A 13 -1.62 3.53 -38.49
CA VAL A 13 -1.80 3.10 -37.12
C VAL A 13 -0.63 3.66 -36.32
N LEU A 14 -0.83 4.85 -35.75
CA LEU A 14 0.11 5.41 -34.80
C LEU A 14 0.21 4.48 -33.59
N PRO A 15 1.42 4.12 -33.12
CA PRO A 15 1.56 3.41 -31.87
C PRO A 15 1.07 4.32 -30.75
N VAL A 16 -0.04 3.94 -30.11
CA VAL A 16 -0.46 4.56 -28.84
C VAL A 16 0.57 4.17 -27.80
N THR A 17 1.60 4.99 -27.67
CA THR A 17 2.60 4.88 -26.62
C THR A 17 1.91 5.13 -25.29
N ASN A 18 1.51 4.05 -24.63
CA ASN A 18 0.94 4.08 -23.29
C ASN A 18 2.03 4.53 -22.30
N ALA A 19 2.23 5.85 -22.21
CA ALA A 19 3.11 6.47 -21.26
C ALA A 19 2.71 6.00 -19.87
N ALA A 20 3.62 5.32 -19.18
CA ALA A 20 3.42 4.90 -17.81
C ALA A 20 3.22 6.16 -16.96
N GLN A 21 1.96 6.44 -16.61
CA GLN A 21 1.58 7.60 -15.81
C GLN A 21 2.41 7.56 -14.52
N PRO A 22 3.25 8.57 -14.23
CA PRO A 22 4.02 8.58 -13.01
C PRO A 22 3.07 8.51 -11.82
N ALA A 23 3.31 7.57 -10.91
CA ALA A 23 2.50 7.39 -9.72
C ALA A 23 2.45 8.72 -8.95
N ALA A 24 1.27 9.35 -8.95
CA ALA A 24 1.13 10.71 -8.47
C ALA A 24 1.63 10.83 -7.03
N ALA A 25 2.58 11.75 -6.80
CA ALA A 25 3.05 12.06 -5.47
C ALA A 25 1.86 12.44 -4.57
N PRO A 26 1.82 12.01 -3.30
CA PRO A 26 0.71 12.31 -2.42
C PRO A 26 0.54 13.84 -2.31
N ALA A 27 -0.67 14.31 -2.62
CA ALA A 27 -0.96 15.74 -2.63
C ALA A 27 -0.63 16.38 -1.26
N PRO A 28 -0.09 17.62 -1.22
CA PRO A 28 0.17 18.32 0.04
C PRO A 28 -1.11 18.40 0.88
N GLY A 29 -1.05 17.86 2.10
CA GLY A 29 -2.21 17.76 2.99
C GLY A 29 -3.02 16.46 2.89
N ALA A 30 -2.62 15.47 2.07
CA ALA A 30 -3.19 14.14 2.15
C ALA A 30 -2.90 13.49 3.52
N MET A 31 -3.89 12.85 4.14
CA MET A 31 -3.60 11.99 5.29
C MET A 31 -2.87 10.74 4.78
N ILE A 32 -1.77 10.38 5.45
CA ILE A 32 -1.02 9.16 5.13
C ILE A 32 -1.18 8.13 6.24
N ALA A 33 -1.47 6.90 5.83
CA ALA A 33 -1.33 5.72 6.66
C ALA A 33 0.02 5.08 6.35
N TYR A 34 0.69 4.52 7.36
CA TYR A 34 1.93 3.78 7.20
C TYR A 34 2.00 2.61 8.19
N MET A 35 2.89 1.69 7.90
CA MET A 35 3.08 0.48 8.69
C MET A 35 4.01 0.74 9.88
N GLY A 36 3.45 0.89 11.07
CA GLY A 36 4.19 1.20 12.30
C GLY A 36 4.73 0.00 13.08
N GLY A 37 4.26 -1.21 12.76
CA GLY A 37 4.72 -2.44 13.40
C GLY A 37 4.25 -3.71 12.68
N LEU A 38 5.06 -4.77 12.76
CA LEU A 38 4.84 -6.07 12.13
C LEU A 38 5.31 -7.19 13.06
N THR A 39 4.53 -8.26 13.14
CA THR A 39 4.86 -9.51 13.82
C THR A 39 4.28 -10.67 13.03
N GLY A 40 5.08 -11.70 12.73
CA GLY A 40 4.65 -12.83 11.92
C GLY A 40 4.49 -12.50 10.43
N SER A 41 3.62 -13.25 9.76
CA SER A 41 3.36 -13.12 8.31
C SER A 41 2.16 -12.21 8.07
N VAL A 42 2.42 -11.08 7.40
CA VAL A 42 1.41 -10.09 7.05
C VAL A 42 1.54 -9.79 5.56
N GLN A 43 0.44 -9.93 4.84
CA GLN A 43 0.37 -9.67 3.40
C GLN A 43 -0.36 -8.35 3.15
N VAL A 44 0.14 -7.57 2.20
CA VAL A 44 -0.44 -6.29 1.78
C VAL A 44 -0.62 -6.26 0.26
N GLN A 45 -1.81 -5.82 -0.16
CA GLN A 45 -2.14 -5.46 -1.54
C GLN A 45 -2.38 -3.95 -1.55
N LEU A 46 -1.50 -3.18 -2.17
CA LEU A 46 -1.61 -1.72 -2.21
C LEU A 46 -2.76 -1.29 -3.12
N GLY A 47 -3.45 -0.20 -2.76
CA GLY A 47 -4.51 0.36 -3.61
C GLY A 47 -3.99 0.74 -5.00
N GLY A 48 -4.62 0.18 -6.04
CA GLY A 48 -4.16 0.30 -7.43
C GLY A 48 -3.24 -0.84 -7.90
N SER A 49 -3.01 -1.86 -7.08
CA SER A 49 -2.32 -3.09 -7.45
C SER A 49 -3.19 -4.32 -7.12
N ASP A 50 -3.13 -5.33 -7.98
CA ASP A 50 -3.79 -6.63 -7.77
C ASP A 50 -2.86 -7.70 -7.18
N ILE A 51 -1.64 -7.31 -6.81
CA ILE A 51 -0.59 -8.21 -6.34
C ILE A 51 -0.51 -8.16 -4.80
N TRP A 52 -0.66 -9.33 -4.17
CA TRP A 52 -0.35 -9.51 -2.75
C TRP A 52 1.16 -9.62 -2.56
N SER A 53 1.70 -8.87 -1.60
CA SER A 53 3.13 -8.80 -1.28
C SER A 53 3.36 -8.88 0.22
N LEU A 54 4.55 -9.27 0.66
CA LEU A 54 4.87 -9.23 2.08
C LEU A 54 4.97 -7.78 2.56
N ALA A 55 4.26 -7.50 3.65
CA ALA A 55 4.18 -6.20 4.28
C ALA A 55 5.56 -5.73 4.79
N LYS A 56 5.89 -4.45 4.59
CA LYS A 56 7.18 -3.86 5.01
C LYS A 56 7.00 -2.77 6.06
N LEU A 57 7.82 -2.83 7.11
CA LEU A 57 7.83 -1.82 8.16
C LEU A 57 8.15 -0.43 7.58
N GLY A 58 7.40 0.61 7.98
CA GLY A 58 7.49 1.97 7.44
C GLY A 58 6.81 2.19 6.08
N GLN A 59 6.30 1.15 5.42
CA GLN A 59 5.63 1.27 4.11
C GLN A 59 4.38 2.14 4.20
N GLN A 60 4.22 3.07 3.25
CA GLN A 60 3.01 3.87 3.10
C GLN A 60 1.86 3.02 2.54
N LEU A 61 0.66 3.22 3.08
CA LEU A 61 -0.55 2.47 2.78
C LEU A 61 -1.58 3.45 2.16
N PRO A 62 -1.67 3.54 0.83
CA PRO A 62 -2.64 4.42 0.16
C PRO A 62 -4.09 3.93 0.37
N ARG A 63 -5.06 4.79 0.02
CA ARG A 63 -6.48 4.38 -0.06
C ARG A 63 -6.65 3.15 -0.96
N GLY A 64 -7.58 2.27 -0.64
CA GLY A 64 -7.83 1.00 -1.32
C GLY A 64 -6.95 -0.16 -0.86
N THR A 65 -5.90 0.09 -0.05
CA THR A 65 -4.99 -0.96 0.42
C THR A 65 -5.70 -2.02 1.24
N GLN A 66 -5.43 -3.29 0.96
CA GLN A 66 -5.92 -4.44 1.72
C GLN A 66 -4.76 -5.09 2.50
N ILE A 67 -5.05 -5.54 3.72
CA ILE A 67 -4.10 -6.19 4.62
C ILE A 67 -4.71 -7.51 5.08
N LYS A 68 -3.93 -8.59 5.01
CA LYS A 68 -4.25 -9.90 5.57
C LYS A 68 -3.17 -10.27 6.56
N THR A 69 -3.57 -10.82 7.70
CA THR A 69 -2.66 -11.33 8.73
C THR A 69 -2.87 -12.84 8.87
N GLU A 70 -1.78 -13.59 8.90
CA GLU A 70 -1.84 -15.04 9.10
C GLU A 70 -2.02 -15.41 10.58
N ASP A 71 -1.98 -16.71 10.86
CA ASP A 71 -1.92 -17.25 12.21
C ASP A 71 -0.74 -16.67 13.01
N ARG A 72 -0.97 -16.38 14.30
CA ARG A 72 0.02 -15.81 15.24
C ARG A 72 0.69 -14.51 14.73
N SER A 73 0.08 -13.84 13.77
CA SER A 73 0.60 -12.62 13.15
C SER A 73 -0.19 -11.40 13.63
N SER A 74 0.42 -10.23 13.57
CA SER A 74 -0.24 -8.96 13.92
C SER A 74 0.47 -7.80 13.24
N CYS A 75 -0.25 -6.71 12.97
CA CYS A 75 0.38 -5.49 12.47
C CYS A 75 -0.23 -4.24 13.11
N ILE A 76 0.53 -3.16 13.07
CA ILE A 76 0.13 -1.84 13.55
C ILE A 76 0.19 -0.90 12.35
N VAL A 77 -0.97 -0.36 11.99
CA VAL A 77 -1.12 0.75 11.05
C VAL A 77 -1.17 2.04 11.87
N VAL A 78 -0.39 3.03 11.47
CA VAL A 78 -0.35 4.34 12.10
C VAL A 78 -0.70 5.39 11.06
N PHE A 79 -1.51 6.36 11.47
CA PHE A 79 -1.96 7.46 10.65
C PHE A 79 -1.20 8.74 11.02
N SER A 80 -1.08 9.69 10.10
CA SER A 80 -0.35 10.94 10.34
C SER A 80 -0.98 11.86 11.39
N ASP A 81 -2.20 11.58 11.86
CA ASP A 81 -2.88 12.26 12.97
C ASP A 81 -2.58 11.64 14.35
N GLN A 82 -1.60 10.73 14.42
CA GLN A 82 -1.25 9.91 15.59
C GLN A 82 -2.30 8.84 15.96
N SER A 83 -3.38 8.68 15.20
CA SER A 83 -4.30 7.56 15.41
C SER A 83 -3.60 6.24 15.06
N LYS A 84 -3.87 5.20 15.85
CA LYS A 84 -3.27 3.86 15.71
C LYS A 84 -4.36 2.81 15.51
N VAL A 85 -4.09 1.85 14.64
CA VAL A 85 -4.91 0.67 14.38
C VAL A 85 -4.02 -0.55 14.52
N ARG A 86 -4.39 -1.50 15.37
CA ARG A 86 -3.72 -2.79 15.48
C ARG A 86 -4.66 -3.89 15.00
N LEU A 87 -4.15 -4.74 14.13
CA LEU A 87 -4.82 -5.94 13.66
C LEU A 87 -4.24 -7.16 14.37
N GLY A 88 -5.13 -7.99 14.92
CA GLY A 88 -4.78 -9.32 15.44
C GLY A 88 -4.51 -10.33 14.34
N ALA A 89 -4.38 -11.60 14.72
CA ALA A 89 -4.20 -12.71 13.76
C ALA A 89 -5.50 -13.03 13.01
N ARG A 90 -5.38 -13.67 11.84
CA ARG A 90 -6.51 -14.04 10.95
C ARG A 90 -7.41 -12.86 10.54
N ALA A 91 -6.90 -11.63 10.64
CA ALA A 91 -7.64 -10.44 10.33
C ALA A 91 -7.58 -10.10 8.84
N ALA A 92 -8.74 -9.74 8.27
CA ALA A 92 -8.90 -9.27 6.90
C ALA A 92 -9.38 -7.80 6.93
N PHE A 93 -8.50 -6.89 6.55
CA PHE A 93 -8.70 -5.45 6.65
C PHE A 93 -8.57 -4.76 5.29
N LYS A 94 -9.34 -3.70 5.07
CA LYS A 94 -9.26 -2.83 3.90
C LYS A 94 -9.36 -1.37 4.32
N LEU A 95 -8.45 -0.56 3.81
CA LEU A 95 -8.42 0.87 4.02
C LEU A 95 -9.23 1.55 2.90
N GLU A 96 -10.51 1.84 3.13
CA GLU A 96 -11.40 2.36 2.09
C GLU A 96 -11.12 3.82 1.76
N GLU A 97 -11.06 4.67 2.80
CA GLU A 97 -10.92 6.12 2.66
C GLU A 97 -9.89 6.68 3.64
N VAL A 98 -9.03 7.56 3.13
CA VAL A 98 -7.88 8.15 3.82
C VAL A 98 -7.83 9.63 3.46
N SER A 99 -8.62 10.46 4.13
CA SER A 99 -8.69 11.91 3.87
C SER A 99 -8.57 12.70 5.18
N PRO A 100 -8.16 13.99 5.16
CA PRO A 100 -8.03 14.78 6.38
C PRO A 100 -9.33 14.87 7.21
N SER A 101 -10.48 14.92 6.55
CA SER A 101 -11.81 14.99 7.18
C SER A 101 -12.41 13.62 7.55
N LYS A 102 -12.00 12.53 6.88
CA LYS A 102 -12.62 11.21 7.07
C LYS A 102 -11.64 10.05 6.94
N VAL A 103 -11.79 9.07 7.82
CA VAL A 103 -11.19 7.73 7.68
C VAL A 103 -12.33 6.73 7.61
N SER A 104 -12.32 5.88 6.58
CA SER A 104 -13.19 4.71 6.48
C SER A 104 -12.31 3.47 6.39
N VAL A 105 -12.42 2.60 7.37
CA VAL A 105 -11.78 1.28 7.37
C VAL A 105 -12.85 0.21 7.31
N PHE A 106 -12.58 -0.88 6.59
CA PHE A 106 -13.42 -2.05 6.54
C PHE A 106 -12.68 -3.24 7.16
N ILE A 107 -13.37 -3.99 8.01
CA ILE A 107 -12.91 -5.28 8.55
C ILE A 107 -13.91 -6.37 8.19
N GLY A 108 -13.41 -7.45 7.58
CA GLY A 108 -14.22 -8.62 7.21
C GLY A 108 -14.14 -9.77 8.23
N LEU A 109 -13.03 -9.88 8.97
CA LEU A 109 -12.80 -10.92 9.98
C LEU A 109 -11.69 -10.48 10.94
N GLY A 110 -11.70 -11.02 12.15
CA GLY A 110 -10.62 -10.92 13.14
C GLY A 110 -10.77 -9.75 14.12
N LYS A 111 -9.73 -9.56 14.95
CA LYS A 111 -9.69 -8.52 15.97
C LYS A 111 -9.01 -7.23 15.48
N LEU A 112 -9.65 -6.10 15.75
CA LEU A 112 -9.21 -4.74 15.46
C LEU A 112 -9.20 -3.93 16.76
N GLU A 113 -8.05 -3.39 17.15
CA GLU A 113 -7.91 -2.47 18.28
C GLU A 113 -7.56 -1.08 17.74
N VAL A 114 -8.25 -0.04 18.19
CA VAL A 114 -8.12 1.31 17.62
C VAL A 114 -8.01 2.36 18.72
N TRP A 115 -7.03 3.26 18.55
CA TRP A 115 -6.81 4.44 19.38
C TRP A 115 -6.99 5.66 18.48
N VAL A 116 -8.13 6.34 18.59
CA VAL A 116 -8.45 7.54 17.81
C VAL A 116 -8.31 8.78 18.70
N LYS A 117 -7.45 9.72 18.32
CA LYS A 117 -7.31 10.99 19.04
C LYS A 117 -8.53 11.89 18.79
N LYS A 118 -9.02 12.57 19.83
CA LYS A 118 -10.22 13.42 19.75
C LYS A 118 -9.95 14.69 18.93
N LEU A 119 -10.32 14.65 17.64
CA LEU A 119 -10.22 15.79 16.71
C LEU A 119 -11.62 16.24 16.29
N ALA A 120 -11.92 17.53 16.42
CA ALA A 120 -13.29 18.04 16.25
C ALA A 120 -13.79 18.03 14.80
N THR A 121 -12.88 18.10 13.83
CA THR A 121 -13.15 18.25 12.39
C THR A 121 -13.12 16.92 11.61
N ARG A 122 -12.92 15.78 12.30
CA ARG A 122 -12.65 14.49 11.68
C ARG A 122 -13.65 13.41 12.10
N SER A 123 -14.02 12.56 11.15
CA SER A 123 -14.79 11.35 11.39
C SER A 123 -13.94 10.10 11.16
N PHE A 124 -14.04 9.12 12.06
CA PHE A 124 -13.46 7.80 11.88
C PHE A 124 -14.61 6.77 11.86
N GLN A 125 -14.64 5.93 10.83
CA GLN A 125 -15.65 4.90 10.63
C GLN A 125 -14.98 3.54 10.47
N ALA A 126 -15.37 2.57 11.30
CA ALA A 126 -15.02 1.16 11.13
C ALA A 126 -16.26 0.40 10.66
N ARG A 127 -16.26 0.02 9.38
CA ARG A 127 -17.29 -0.74 8.69
C ARG A 127 -16.99 -2.24 8.79
N ASN A 128 -18.02 -3.04 8.97
CA ASN A 128 -17.98 -4.49 8.78
C ASN A 128 -19.27 -4.91 8.02
N PRO A 129 -19.48 -6.21 7.69
CA PRO A 129 -20.65 -6.63 6.93
C PRO A 129 -22.02 -6.41 7.62
N VAL A 130 -22.06 -6.31 8.96
CA VAL A 130 -23.31 -6.24 9.75
C VAL A 130 -23.51 -4.91 10.47
N SER A 131 -22.48 -4.10 10.63
CA SER A 131 -22.57 -2.80 11.31
C SER A 131 -21.50 -1.78 10.87
N VAL A 132 -21.76 -0.51 11.19
CA VAL A 132 -20.84 0.60 11.00
C VAL A 132 -20.63 1.31 12.33
N ALA A 133 -19.41 1.23 12.87
CA ALA A 133 -19.02 1.94 14.08
C ALA A 133 -18.46 3.32 13.73
N SER A 134 -19.19 4.38 14.06
CA SER A 134 -18.76 5.77 13.97
C SER A 134 -18.15 6.24 15.28
N VAL A 135 -16.94 6.79 15.23
CA VAL A 135 -16.04 6.95 16.38
C VAL A 135 -15.61 8.41 16.54
N ARG A 136 -15.64 8.94 17.77
CA ARG A 136 -15.30 10.35 18.06
C ARG A 136 -14.37 10.51 19.26
N GLY A 137 -13.09 10.17 19.06
CA GLY A 137 -12.03 10.35 20.06
C GLY A 137 -12.13 9.30 21.17
N THR A 138 -11.74 8.08 20.83
CA THR A 138 -12.17 6.86 21.53
C THR A 138 -11.05 5.81 21.48
N ILE A 139 -10.92 5.03 22.54
CA ILE A 139 -10.19 3.76 22.52
C ILE A 139 -11.24 2.65 22.48
N PHE A 140 -11.26 1.87 21.39
CA PHE A 140 -12.22 0.79 21.22
C PHE A 140 -11.58 -0.46 20.60
N ALA A 141 -12.20 -1.61 20.81
CA ALA A 141 -11.90 -2.83 20.09
C ALA A 141 -13.14 -3.28 19.32
N MET A 142 -12.92 -3.93 18.18
CA MET A 142 -13.93 -4.60 17.38
C MET A 142 -13.43 -6.02 17.12
N ASP A 143 -14.25 -7.03 17.43
CA ASP A 143 -13.93 -8.43 17.19
C ASP A 143 -14.98 -9.03 16.25
N VAL A 144 -14.56 -9.35 15.02
CA VAL A 144 -15.40 -9.94 13.98
C VAL A 144 -15.12 -11.44 13.95
N LEU A 145 -15.86 -12.19 14.78
CA LEU A 145 -15.74 -13.65 14.89
C LEU A 145 -16.26 -14.37 13.64
N SER A 146 -17.27 -13.81 12.99
CA SER A 146 -17.82 -14.30 11.73
C SER A 146 -18.30 -13.14 10.85
N PRO A 147 -18.54 -13.35 9.54
CA PRO A 147 -19.17 -12.35 8.68
C PRO A 147 -20.59 -11.93 9.11
N THR A 148 -21.17 -12.61 10.11
CA THR A 148 -22.53 -12.38 10.61
C THR A 148 -22.58 -11.88 12.06
N SER A 149 -21.44 -11.77 12.75
CA SER A 149 -21.39 -11.42 14.17
C SER A 149 -20.14 -10.58 14.49
N VAL A 150 -20.37 -9.43 15.11
CA VAL A 150 -19.31 -8.51 15.57
C VAL A 150 -19.59 -8.05 16.99
N THR A 151 -18.54 -8.01 17.80
CA THR A 151 -18.55 -7.38 19.12
C THR A 151 -17.78 -6.05 19.05
N VAL A 152 -18.32 -5.00 19.66
CA VAL A 152 -17.67 -3.68 19.76
C VAL A 152 -17.57 -3.29 21.24
N ASP A 153 -16.33 -3.21 21.75
CA ASP A 153 -16.01 -2.84 23.13
C ASP A 153 -15.47 -1.40 23.17
N CYS A 154 -16.13 -0.50 23.90
CA CYS A 154 -15.73 0.90 24.07
C CYS A 154 -15.04 1.10 25.43
N PHE A 155 -13.74 1.42 25.43
CA PHE A 155 -12.96 1.56 26.67
C PHE A 155 -12.82 3.02 27.14
N GLU A 156 -13.00 3.98 26.24
CA GLU A 156 -12.87 5.42 26.51
C GLU A 156 -13.59 6.22 25.42
N GLY A 157 -14.31 7.29 25.79
CA GLY A 157 -15.09 8.09 24.83
C GLY A 157 -16.45 7.47 24.50
N SER A 158 -16.87 7.56 23.24
CA SER A 158 -18.10 6.91 22.76
C SER A 158 -17.99 6.41 21.31
N VAL A 159 -18.81 5.43 20.96
CA VAL A 159 -18.97 4.87 19.61
C VAL A 159 -20.46 4.81 19.28
N ALA A 160 -20.88 5.29 18.11
CA ALA A 160 -22.21 5.02 17.59
C ALA A 160 -22.13 3.82 16.63
N VAL A 161 -22.76 2.70 16.98
CA VAL A 161 -22.83 1.49 16.15
C VAL A 161 -24.17 1.48 15.43
N GLN A 162 -24.15 1.64 14.12
CA GLN A 162 -25.33 1.46 13.26
C GLN A 162 -25.37 0.01 12.76
N ASP A 163 -26.50 -0.70 12.91
CA ASP A 163 -26.68 -2.05 12.37
C ASP A 163 -27.16 -2.06 10.91
N ASN A 164 -27.24 -3.26 10.33
CA ASN A 164 -27.74 -3.50 8.97
C ASN A 164 -29.25 -3.23 8.78
N PHE A 165 -30.01 -3.00 9.85
CA PHE A 165 -31.40 -2.59 9.83
C PHE A 165 -31.56 -1.06 9.95
N GLY A 166 -30.46 -0.33 10.15
CA GLY A 166 -30.42 1.13 10.28
C GLY A 166 -30.53 1.66 11.71
N ASN A 167 -30.75 0.78 12.70
CA ASN A 167 -30.81 1.17 14.11
C ASN A 167 -29.43 1.63 14.57
N THR A 168 -29.37 2.66 15.41
CA THR A 168 -28.10 3.19 15.93
C THR A 168 -28.03 3.05 17.44
N SER A 169 -27.17 2.17 17.93
CA SER A 169 -26.87 1.99 19.35
C SER A 169 -25.68 2.87 19.76
N SER A 170 -25.87 3.71 20.78
CA SER A 170 -24.79 4.53 21.36
C SER A 170 -24.05 3.75 22.44
N VAL A 171 -22.78 3.45 22.21
CA VAL A 171 -21.90 2.71 23.10
C VAL A 171 -21.04 3.68 23.89
N ALA A 172 -21.40 3.89 25.15
CA ALA A 172 -20.64 4.72 26.08
C ALA A 172 -19.35 4.03 26.54
N GLN A 173 -18.47 4.79 27.21
CA GLN A 173 -17.28 4.24 27.87
C GLN A 173 -17.64 3.11 28.84
N GLY A 174 -16.88 2.02 28.77
CA GLY A 174 -17.12 0.82 29.59
C GLY A 174 -18.32 -0.01 29.12
N GLN A 175 -18.89 0.27 27.94
CA GLN A 175 -19.96 -0.52 27.34
C GLN A 175 -19.50 -1.30 26.11
N ARG A 176 -20.20 -2.40 25.87
CA ARG A 176 -20.13 -3.33 24.75
C ARG A 176 -21.45 -3.29 24.00
N VAL A 177 -21.40 -3.41 22.67
CA VAL A 177 -22.55 -3.83 21.85
C VAL A 177 -22.13 -5.01 20.99
N GLU A 178 -23.03 -5.98 20.87
CA GLU A 178 -22.90 -7.11 19.95
C GLU A 178 -23.90 -6.88 18.79
N ALA A 179 -23.44 -6.94 17.55
CA ALA A 179 -24.30 -6.79 16.38
C ALA A 179 -24.26 -8.06 15.53
N ASN A 180 -25.45 -8.49 15.10
CA ASN A 180 -25.65 -9.72 14.34
C ASN A 180 -26.49 -9.46 13.09
N ALA A 181 -26.13 -10.10 11.98
CA ALA A 181 -26.80 -9.94 10.68
C ALA A 181 -28.34 -10.16 10.72
N THR A 182 -28.81 -11.02 11.62
CA THR A 182 -30.22 -11.45 11.67
C THR A 182 -31.02 -10.73 12.76
N THR A 183 -30.38 -10.32 13.86
CA THR A 183 -31.07 -9.71 15.02
C THR A 183 -30.74 -8.23 15.24
N GLY A 184 -29.82 -7.64 14.46
CA GLY A 184 -29.39 -6.26 14.61
C GLY A 184 -28.41 -6.05 15.76
N ALA A 185 -28.29 -4.80 16.22
CA ALA A 185 -27.47 -4.45 17.38
C ALA A 185 -28.19 -4.74 18.71
N SER A 186 -27.47 -5.35 19.65
CA SER A 186 -27.92 -5.49 21.04
C SER A 186 -28.04 -4.13 21.72
N ALA A 187 -28.76 -4.10 22.85
CA ALA A 187 -28.62 -3.01 23.80
C ALA A 187 -27.15 -2.95 24.32
N PRO A 188 -26.62 -1.76 24.64
CA PRO A 188 -25.34 -1.64 25.30
C PRO A 188 -25.34 -2.33 26.67
N ALA A 189 -24.32 -3.14 26.93
CA ALA A 189 -24.09 -3.82 28.19
C ALA A 189 -22.67 -3.50 28.72
N PRO A 190 -22.39 -3.62 30.03
CA PRO A 190 -21.02 -3.40 30.54
C PRO A 190 -19.99 -4.31 29.85
N VAL A 191 -18.81 -3.77 29.50
CA VAL A 191 -17.69 -4.58 29.01
C VAL A 191 -17.33 -5.62 30.09
N PRO A 192 -17.25 -6.91 29.77
CA PRO A 192 -16.90 -7.93 30.74
C PRO A 192 -15.51 -7.68 31.36
N VAL A 193 -15.38 -7.89 32.67
CA VAL A 193 -14.14 -7.58 33.42
C VAL A 193 -12.91 -8.37 32.93
N ASN A 194 -13.11 -9.46 32.19
CA ASN A 194 -12.03 -10.24 31.57
C ASN A 194 -11.47 -9.62 30.27
N VAL A 195 -12.13 -8.61 29.70
CA VAL A 195 -11.65 -7.93 28.48
C VAL A 195 -10.75 -6.76 28.89
N ALA A 196 -9.44 -7.01 28.87
CA ALA A 196 -8.45 -5.98 29.13
C ALA A 196 -8.52 -4.85 28.09
N ARG A 197 -8.40 -3.60 28.57
CA ARG A 197 -8.26 -2.41 27.72
C ARG A 197 -7.04 -2.61 26.77
N PRO A 198 -7.19 -2.37 25.45
CA PRO A 198 -6.07 -2.41 24.52
C PRO A 198 -4.94 -1.46 24.94
N VAL A 199 -3.77 -2.03 25.25
CA VAL A 199 -2.55 -1.27 25.55
C VAL A 199 -2.05 -0.61 24.26
N GLU A 200 -1.85 0.70 24.31
CA GLU A 200 -1.42 1.46 23.13
C GLU A 200 -0.10 0.93 22.57
N PRO A 201 -0.02 0.57 21.27
CA PRO A 201 1.18 -0.03 20.74
C PRO A 201 2.33 0.99 20.67
N THR A 202 3.49 0.59 21.19
CA THR A 202 4.77 1.24 20.89
C THR A 202 5.04 1.09 19.39
N VAL A 203 5.17 2.22 18.71
CA VAL A 203 5.45 2.26 17.27
C VAL A 203 6.96 2.26 17.10
N THR A 204 7.51 1.25 16.41
CA THR A 204 8.96 1.10 16.23
C THR A 204 9.51 2.06 15.17
N VAL A 205 8.63 2.64 14.34
CA VAL A 205 9.00 3.58 13.26
C VAL A 205 8.62 5.01 13.66
N PRO A 206 9.53 6.00 13.61
CA PRO A 206 9.15 7.39 13.73
C PRO A 206 8.23 7.79 12.55
N PRO A 207 7.23 8.67 12.76
CA PRO A 207 6.31 9.08 11.70
C PRO A 207 7.06 9.66 10.48
N PRO A 208 6.81 9.16 9.25
CA PRO A 208 7.28 9.81 8.03
C PRO A 208 6.67 11.21 7.94
N GLY A 209 7.46 12.25 8.20
CA GLY A 209 6.94 13.62 8.32
C GLY A 209 7.82 14.57 9.11
N VAL A 210 8.75 14.09 9.95
CA VAL A 210 9.87 14.94 10.38
C VAL A 210 10.83 15.07 9.20
N ILE A 211 10.69 16.15 8.44
CA ILE A 211 11.78 16.65 7.60
C ILE A 211 12.90 17.00 8.57
N ALA A 212 13.88 16.10 8.72
CA ALA A 212 15.17 16.54 9.21
C ALA A 212 15.61 17.65 8.24
N PRO A 213 15.88 18.89 8.72
CA PRO A 213 16.45 19.90 7.83
C PRO A 213 17.69 19.28 7.18
N PRO A 214 17.90 19.47 5.87
CA PRO A 214 19.12 18.96 5.24
C PRO A 214 20.30 19.46 6.07
N PRO A 215 21.29 18.60 6.39
CA PRO A 215 22.44 19.03 7.16
C PRO A 215 23.02 20.27 6.48
N PRO A 216 23.30 21.36 7.23
CA PRO A 216 23.78 22.59 6.62
C PRO A 216 24.99 22.27 5.75
N PRO A 217 25.06 22.81 4.51
CA PRO A 217 26.11 22.44 3.56
C PRO A 217 27.45 22.59 4.25
N ALA A 218 28.20 21.48 4.31
CA ALA A 218 29.46 21.42 5.03
C ALA A 218 30.35 22.57 4.55
N ALA A 219 30.69 23.48 5.47
CA ALA A 219 31.39 24.70 5.13
C ALA A 219 32.64 24.37 4.31
N ALA A 220 32.77 25.03 3.16
CA ALA A 220 33.87 24.80 2.24
C ALA A 220 35.20 24.95 2.99
N LYS A 221 35.98 23.87 3.08
CA LYS A 221 37.39 24.00 3.37
C LYS A 221 38.02 24.70 2.15
N PRO A 222 38.84 25.75 2.37
CA PRO A 222 39.41 26.52 1.26
C PRO A 222 40.27 25.62 0.35
N PRO A 223 40.37 25.95 -0.95
CA PRO A 223 41.13 25.16 -1.90
C PRO A 223 42.61 25.14 -1.51
N VAL A 224 43.19 23.94 -1.45
CA VAL A 224 44.64 23.78 -1.44
C VAL A 224 45.15 24.25 -2.82
N PRO A 225 46.12 25.19 -2.89
CA PRO A 225 46.59 25.70 -4.17
C PRO A 225 47.13 24.59 -5.08
N GLN A 226 46.70 24.60 -6.34
CA GLN A 226 47.29 23.76 -7.37
C GLN A 226 48.76 24.14 -7.54
N GLN A 227 49.68 23.20 -7.29
CA GLN A 227 51.05 23.34 -7.75
C GLN A 227 51.09 23.13 -9.26
N THR A 228 51.46 24.20 -9.95
CA THR A 228 51.90 24.31 -11.34
C THR A 228 52.44 23.01 -11.93
N GLN A 229 51.70 22.39 -12.86
CA GLN A 229 52.34 21.59 -13.91
C GLN A 229 52.92 22.57 -14.93
N ALA A 230 54.24 22.53 -15.09
CA ALA A 230 54.94 23.31 -16.11
C ALA A 230 54.64 22.76 -17.51
N ALA A 231 54.62 23.65 -18.50
CA ALA A 231 54.48 23.32 -19.91
C ALA A 231 55.68 22.51 -20.44
N PRO A 232 55.52 21.72 -21.52
CA PRO A 232 56.59 20.91 -22.08
C PRO A 232 57.56 21.72 -22.97
N PRO A 233 58.84 21.32 -23.09
CA PRO A 233 59.67 21.68 -24.22
C PRO A 233 59.43 20.74 -25.43
N PRO A 234 59.59 21.23 -26.67
CA PRO A 234 59.35 20.46 -27.90
C PRO A 234 60.62 19.81 -28.51
N ASP A 235 60.38 18.98 -29.53
CA ASP A 235 61.27 18.55 -30.62
C ASP A 235 62.54 17.73 -30.31
N GLU A 236 62.47 16.41 -30.59
CA GLU A 236 63.40 15.76 -31.54
C GLU A 236 62.77 14.51 -32.20
N VAL A 237 63.13 14.26 -33.46
CA VAL A 237 62.54 13.35 -34.49
C VAL A 237 63.72 12.93 -35.43
N PRO A 238 63.74 11.85 -36.27
CA PRO A 238 62.85 10.69 -36.52
C PRO A 238 63.57 9.29 -36.48
N ALA A 239 62.83 8.20 -36.74
CA ALA A 239 63.13 7.11 -37.71
C ALA A 239 62.00 6.04 -37.63
N GLU A 240 61.21 5.80 -38.69
CA GLU A 240 61.37 4.68 -39.67
C GLU A 240 61.42 3.28 -38.99
N THR A 241 60.60 2.27 -39.31
CA THR A 241 60.01 1.78 -40.57
C THR A 241 58.68 1.03 -40.25
N GLU A 242 57.54 1.22 -40.95
CA GLU A 242 57.15 0.70 -42.29
C GLU A 242 56.37 -0.64 -42.24
N THR A 243 55.38 -0.81 -43.12
CA THR A 243 54.83 -2.10 -43.62
C THR A 243 53.94 -2.97 -42.68
N THR A 244 52.82 -3.60 -43.09
CA THR A 244 51.98 -3.54 -44.32
C THR A 244 50.61 -4.23 -44.10
N ALA A 245 49.52 -3.52 -44.43
CA ALA A 245 48.27 -3.95 -45.14
C ALA A 245 47.52 -5.29 -44.75
N PRO A 246 46.50 -5.82 -45.50
CA PRO A 246 45.15 -5.98 -44.91
C PRO A 246 44.40 -7.32 -45.19
N SER A 247 43.09 -7.35 -44.87
CA SER A 247 42.06 -8.35 -45.26
C SER A 247 41.99 -9.64 -44.39
N GLN A 248 40.91 -10.43 -44.31
CA GLN A 248 39.77 -10.66 -45.22
C GLN A 248 38.40 -10.91 -44.51
N ASP A 249 37.31 -10.78 -45.29
CA ASP A 249 35.97 -11.34 -45.05
C ASP A 249 35.95 -12.85 -44.77
N GLN A 250 35.00 -13.32 -43.93
CA GLN A 250 34.00 -14.35 -44.31
C GLN A 250 33.02 -14.75 -43.17
N PRO A 251 31.70 -14.84 -43.45
CA PRO A 251 30.75 -15.77 -42.83
C PRO A 251 30.44 -16.95 -43.80
N PRO A 252 29.43 -17.83 -43.58
CA PRO A 252 28.84 -18.45 -42.37
C PRO A 252 29.11 -19.99 -42.40
N PRO A 253 28.31 -20.90 -41.77
CA PRO A 253 27.07 -21.41 -42.40
C PRO A 253 25.90 -21.80 -41.43
N PRO A 254 24.68 -22.07 -41.93
CA PRO A 254 23.54 -22.57 -41.15
C PRO A 254 23.41 -24.11 -41.18
N ASN A 255 22.56 -24.69 -40.31
CA ASN A 255 22.04 -26.07 -40.46
C ASN A 255 20.67 -26.24 -39.73
N PRO A 256 19.91 -27.34 -39.86
CA PRO A 256 18.58 -27.22 -40.49
C PRO A 256 17.42 -27.80 -39.66
N GLN A 257 16.26 -27.81 -40.31
CA GLN A 257 15.00 -28.49 -39.97
C GLN A 257 15.22 -29.95 -39.46
N GLN A 258 14.31 -30.61 -38.74
CA GLN A 258 12.86 -30.75 -38.99
C GLN A 258 12.26 -31.60 -37.85
N GLU A 259 10.98 -31.43 -37.47
CA GLU A 259 10.00 -32.53 -37.40
C GLU A 259 8.59 -32.10 -36.94
N THR A 260 7.62 -32.74 -37.60
CA THR A 260 6.21 -32.39 -37.77
C THR A 260 5.30 -33.19 -36.81
N THR A 261 4.00 -32.85 -36.80
CA THR A 261 2.81 -33.60 -36.28
C THR A 261 2.46 -33.38 -34.80
N THR A 262 1.19 -33.40 -34.35
CA THR A 262 -0.14 -33.15 -35.00
C THR A 262 -1.16 -32.77 -33.91
N PRO A 263 -2.22 -31.98 -34.20
CA PRO A 263 -3.30 -31.70 -33.24
C PRO A 263 -4.31 -32.86 -33.10
N VAL A 264 -4.85 -33.02 -31.89
CA VAL A 264 -5.77 -34.11 -31.50
C VAL A 264 -7.23 -33.75 -31.80
N SER A 265 -8.01 -34.72 -32.30
CA SER A 265 -9.45 -34.60 -32.53
C SER A 265 -10.26 -35.19 -31.37
N PRO A 266 -11.34 -34.55 -30.88
CA PRO A 266 -12.21 -35.13 -29.86
C PRO A 266 -13.39 -35.88 -30.48
N SER A 267 -13.75 -37.03 -29.89
CA SER A 267 -15.03 -37.72 -30.14
C SER A 267 -15.61 -38.19 -28.80
N ALA A 268 -16.94 -38.20 -28.71
CA ALA A 268 -17.70 -38.41 -27.48
C ALA A 268 -17.75 -39.89 -27.02
N PRO A 269 -18.42 -40.16 -25.89
CA PRO A 269 -19.79 -40.68 -26.00
C PRO A 269 -20.87 -39.76 -25.41
#